data_AF-A0A7X3K9T6-F1
#
_entry.id   AF-A0A7X3K9T6-F1
#
_cell.length_a   1.000
_cell.length_b   1.000
_cell.length_c   1.000
_cell.angle_alpha   90.00
_cell.angle_beta   90.00
_cell.angle_gamma   90.00
#
_symmetry.space_group_name_H-M   'P 1'
#
loop_
_entity.id
_entity.type
_entity.pdbx_description
1 polymer ?
#
loop_
_entity_poly.entity_id
_entity_poly.type
_entity_poly.pdbx_seq_one_letter_code
_entity_poly.pdbx_strand_id
1 'polypeptide(L)'
;MIYTSEPQQWRTQLSLPIEQRILPLPDEVRNIVHQVNMASGLDAVPAPCVPDPALQADLRAALAGMPAAVRDLVGPLLLGVCTGRGLGSSGITDIVADAVDGRILGCVVLLDMDLLETHTANSWATWKENLPFGGPGFSLAATIAAPHDDTRAHALQFLLLHEFGHVVTAGGSFLPRWWEPAPAAFFPFLDLSWHMNAAGRFVPWSGSDFDLRGAVDFYGTNKLHSDAIVTAYAGLEGSDFPSLYGATNPYDDFAECFASYVHSELLGRPYALRVDYDGVPQATLERFWASPRSEAKRAFMRELLGETAVVANDEKKFVAA
;
A
#
# COMPACT_ATOMS: atom_id res chain seq x y z
N MET A 1 -5.37 16.82 2.33
CA MET A 1 -6.75 16.92 2.85
C MET A 1 -7.61 17.67 1.84
N ILE A 2 -8.78 17.13 1.55
CA ILE A 2 -9.81 17.66 0.65
C ILE A 2 -10.92 18.28 1.50
N TYR A 3 -11.36 19.49 1.16
CA TYR A 3 -12.51 20.14 1.79
C TYR A 3 -13.70 20.13 0.83
N THR A 4 -14.86 19.71 1.34
CA THR A 4 -16.10 19.63 0.56
C THR A 4 -17.17 20.57 1.11
N SER A 5 -17.90 21.24 0.22
CA SER A 5 -19.11 21.99 0.56
C SER A 5 -20.38 21.12 0.57
N GLU A 6 -20.26 19.84 0.17
CA GLU A 6 -21.37 18.90 -0.01
C GLU A 6 -21.25 17.66 0.90
N PRO A 7 -21.12 17.84 2.24
CA PRO A 7 -20.80 16.74 3.17
C PRO A 7 -21.85 15.62 3.18
N GLN A 8 -23.09 15.90 2.81
CA GLN A 8 -24.17 14.91 2.77
C GLN A 8 -24.02 13.91 1.63
N GLN A 9 -23.44 14.32 0.49
CA GLN A 9 -23.19 13.42 -0.64
C GLN A 9 -22.20 12.32 -0.23
N TRP A 10 -21.13 12.72 0.47
CA TRP A 10 -20.13 11.82 1.03
C TRP A 10 -20.70 10.91 2.12
N ARG A 11 -21.49 11.45 3.06
CA ARG A 11 -22.12 10.63 4.12
C ARG A 11 -23.09 9.60 3.58
N THR A 12 -23.77 9.89 2.47
CA THR A 12 -24.67 8.92 1.82
C THR A 12 -23.89 7.69 1.34
N GLN A 13 -22.64 7.85 0.89
CA GLN A 13 -21.81 6.72 0.45
C GLN A 13 -21.49 5.73 1.57
N LEU A 14 -21.32 6.20 2.81
CA LEU A 14 -21.07 5.33 3.97
C LEU A 14 -22.24 4.36 4.26
N SER A 15 -23.44 4.67 3.79
CA SER A 15 -24.60 3.77 3.93
C SER A 15 -24.59 2.61 2.91
N LEU A 16 -23.80 2.70 1.85
CA LEU A 16 -23.69 1.67 0.82
C LEU A 16 -22.66 0.60 1.24
N PRO A 17 -22.80 -0.65 0.79
CA PRO A 17 -21.72 -1.63 0.84
C PRO A 17 -20.46 -1.13 0.11
N ILE A 18 -19.25 -1.49 0.57
CA ILE A 18 -17.99 -0.94 0.04
C ILE A 18 -17.83 -1.18 -1.46
N GLU A 19 -18.31 -2.32 -1.96
CA GLU A 19 -18.26 -2.73 -3.37
C GLU A 19 -19.18 -1.88 -4.27
N GLN A 20 -20.05 -1.06 -3.68
CA GLN A 20 -20.90 -0.11 -4.39
C GLN A 20 -20.39 1.33 -4.33
N ARG A 21 -19.35 1.62 -3.52
CA ARG A 21 -18.79 2.98 -3.34
C ARG A 21 -17.77 3.32 -4.43
N ILE A 22 -18.07 2.99 -5.69
CA ILE A 22 -17.20 3.31 -6.84
C ILE A 22 -17.75 4.57 -7.49
N LEU A 23 -16.92 5.61 -7.58
CA LEU A 23 -17.33 6.95 -8.01
C LEU A 23 -16.42 7.43 -9.16
N PRO A 24 -16.92 8.24 -10.10
CA PRO A 24 -16.02 9.02 -10.95
C PRO A 24 -15.24 10.01 -10.07
N LEU A 25 -14.03 10.39 -10.49
CA LEU A 25 -13.21 11.38 -9.78
C LEU A 25 -13.95 12.73 -9.62
N PRO A 26 -14.33 13.16 -8.39
CA PRO A 26 -15.02 14.42 -8.19
C PRO A 26 -14.11 15.63 -8.40
N ASP A 27 -14.67 16.77 -8.78
CA ASP A 27 -13.90 17.98 -9.12
C ASP A 27 -13.04 18.50 -7.97
N GLU A 28 -13.58 18.52 -6.74
CA GLU A 28 -12.85 18.94 -5.54
C GLU A 28 -11.62 18.06 -5.27
N VAL A 29 -11.77 16.75 -5.47
CA VAL A 29 -10.68 15.77 -5.32
C VAL A 29 -9.64 15.97 -6.43
N ARG A 30 -10.10 16.06 -7.69
CA ARG A 30 -9.24 16.29 -8.87
C ARG A 30 -8.38 17.54 -8.72
N ASN A 31 -8.97 18.64 -8.24
CA ASN A 31 -8.28 19.91 -8.08
C ASN A 31 -7.15 19.82 -7.05
N ILE A 32 -7.39 19.15 -5.91
CA ILE A 32 -6.37 18.93 -4.89
C ILE A 32 -5.23 18.06 -5.42
N VAL A 33 -5.53 16.95 -6.11
CA VAL A 33 -4.49 16.10 -6.71
C VAL A 33 -3.64 16.88 -7.71
N HIS A 34 -4.27 17.69 -8.56
CA HIS A 34 -3.55 18.51 -9.52
C HIS A 34 -2.63 19.53 -8.82
N GLN A 35 -3.09 20.17 -7.74
CA GLN A 35 -2.26 21.08 -6.94
C GLN A 35 -1.05 20.37 -6.32
N VAL A 36 -1.25 19.16 -5.79
CA VAL A 36 -0.16 18.34 -5.22
C VAL A 36 0.86 17.94 -6.29
N ASN A 37 0.39 17.54 -7.47
CA ASN A 37 1.25 17.21 -8.61
C ASN A 37 2.12 18.41 -9.00
N MET A 38 1.51 19.59 -9.17
CA MET A 38 2.24 20.82 -9.50
C MET A 38 3.26 21.20 -8.41
N ALA A 39 2.91 21.08 -7.13
CA ALA A 39 3.82 21.36 -6.02
C ALA A 39 4.99 20.37 -5.95
N SER A 40 4.77 19.14 -6.42
CA SER A 40 5.78 18.07 -6.46
C SER A 40 6.57 18.04 -7.78
N GLY A 41 6.29 18.96 -8.72
CA GLY A 41 6.96 19.02 -10.03
C GLY A 41 6.55 17.90 -11.00
N LEU A 42 5.35 17.33 -10.83
CA LEU A 42 4.78 16.32 -11.71
C LEU A 42 3.84 16.99 -12.74
N ASP A 43 4.06 16.71 -14.02
CA ASP A 43 3.23 17.23 -15.13
C ASP A 43 1.89 16.47 -15.30
N ALA A 44 1.55 15.58 -14.37
CA ALA A 44 0.36 14.73 -14.43
C ALA A 44 -0.93 15.55 -14.18
N VAL A 45 -1.88 15.45 -15.12
CA VAL A 45 -3.16 16.16 -15.08
C VAL A 45 -4.29 15.15 -14.81
N PRO A 46 -4.84 15.12 -13.58
CA PRO A 46 -5.86 14.16 -13.23
C PRO A 46 -7.17 14.42 -13.97
N ALA A 47 -7.79 13.36 -14.49
CA ALA A 47 -9.09 13.41 -15.15
C ALA A 47 -9.99 12.25 -14.68
N PRO A 48 -11.33 12.45 -14.65
CA PRO A 48 -12.25 11.36 -14.34
C PRO A 48 -12.17 10.26 -15.40
N CYS A 49 -12.29 9.02 -14.94
CA CYS A 49 -12.38 7.84 -15.80
C CYS A 49 -13.69 7.11 -15.48
N VAL A 50 -14.49 6.83 -16.51
CA VAL A 50 -15.63 5.91 -16.37
C VAL A 50 -15.14 4.53 -16.81
N PRO A 51 -15.02 3.56 -15.88
CA PRO A 51 -14.57 2.22 -16.25
C PRO A 51 -15.59 1.57 -17.19
N ASP A 52 -15.08 0.80 -18.17
CA ASP A 52 -15.95 -0.05 -18.98
C ASP A 52 -16.57 -1.18 -18.13
N PRO A 53 -17.57 -1.92 -18.64
CA PRO A 53 -18.22 -2.97 -17.85
C PRO A 53 -17.28 -4.07 -17.33
N ALA A 54 -16.20 -4.38 -18.05
CA ALA A 54 -15.24 -5.42 -17.64
C ALA A 54 -14.36 -4.92 -16.50
N LEU A 55 -13.77 -3.73 -16.62
CA LEU A 55 -12.99 -3.10 -15.57
C LEU A 55 -13.85 -2.81 -14.33
N GLN A 56 -15.11 -2.41 -14.51
CA GLN A 56 -16.02 -2.22 -13.39
C GLN A 56 -16.36 -3.54 -12.68
N ALA A 57 -16.46 -4.66 -13.42
CA ALA A 57 -16.62 -5.98 -12.81
C ALA A 57 -15.37 -6.39 -12.03
N ASP A 58 -14.17 -6.14 -12.56
CA ASP A 58 -12.91 -6.42 -11.85
C ASP A 58 -12.77 -5.61 -10.55
N LEU A 59 -13.10 -4.31 -10.58
CA LEU A 59 -13.12 -3.45 -9.38
C LEU A 59 -14.08 -3.96 -8.31
N ARG A 60 -15.30 -4.35 -8.71
CA ARG A 60 -16.28 -4.92 -7.79
C ARG A 60 -15.81 -6.25 -7.22
N ALA A 61 -15.21 -7.11 -8.04
CA ALA A 61 -14.66 -8.39 -7.60
C ALA A 61 -13.52 -8.19 -6.59
N ALA A 62 -12.63 -7.23 -6.83
CA ALA A 62 -11.54 -6.87 -5.92
C ALA A 62 -12.07 -6.41 -4.54
N LEU A 63 -13.06 -5.51 -4.53
CA LEU A 63 -13.69 -5.00 -3.30
C LEU A 63 -14.48 -6.07 -2.55
N ALA A 64 -15.27 -6.87 -3.27
CA ALA A 64 -16.07 -7.95 -2.68
C ALA A 64 -15.19 -9.07 -2.10
N GLY A 65 -14.03 -9.31 -2.73
CA GLY A 65 -13.06 -10.33 -2.31
C GLY A 65 -12.25 -9.99 -1.05
N MET A 66 -12.43 -8.80 -0.46
CA MET A 66 -11.71 -8.40 0.76
C MET A 66 -12.14 -9.25 1.97
N PRO A 67 -11.23 -9.68 2.86
CA PRO A 67 -11.61 -10.36 4.11
C PRO A 67 -12.55 -9.51 4.99
N ALA A 68 -13.39 -10.16 5.79
CA ALA A 68 -14.33 -9.46 6.67
C ALA A 68 -13.64 -8.46 7.62
N ALA A 69 -12.53 -8.88 8.25
CA ALA A 69 -11.73 -8.01 9.13
C ALA A 69 -11.27 -6.72 8.43
N VAL A 70 -10.87 -6.80 7.15
CA VAL A 70 -10.49 -5.62 6.36
C VAL A 70 -11.70 -4.72 6.11
N ARG A 71 -12.85 -5.30 5.72
CA ARG A 71 -14.08 -4.53 5.48
C ARG A 71 -14.58 -3.82 6.74
N ASP A 72 -14.44 -4.46 7.91
CA ASP A 72 -14.88 -3.90 9.18
C ASP A 72 -13.99 -2.71 9.62
N LEU A 73 -12.68 -2.78 9.36
CA LEU A 73 -11.75 -1.67 9.62
C LEU A 73 -11.94 -0.50 8.64
N VAL A 74 -12.13 -0.79 7.36
CA VAL A 74 -12.15 0.22 6.28
C VAL A 74 -13.53 0.82 6.07
N GLY A 75 -14.59 0.01 6.17
CA GLY A 75 -15.97 0.37 5.84
C GLY A 75 -16.52 1.60 6.56
N PRO A 76 -16.23 1.83 7.86
CA PRO A 76 -16.67 3.04 8.55
C PRO A 76 -16.00 4.34 8.06
N LEU A 77 -14.85 4.23 7.38
CA LEU A 77 -14.01 5.37 7.00
C LEU A 77 -13.99 5.63 5.49
N LEU A 78 -14.16 4.61 4.65
CA LEU A 78 -14.06 4.71 3.19
C LEU A 78 -15.30 5.37 2.58
N LEU A 79 -15.18 6.63 2.19
CA LEU A 79 -16.23 7.36 1.49
C LEU A 79 -16.41 6.88 0.04
N GLY A 80 -15.33 6.44 -0.60
CA GLY A 80 -15.42 5.83 -1.93
C GLY A 80 -14.07 5.61 -2.60
N VAL A 81 -14.13 4.79 -3.65
CA VAL A 81 -13.04 4.52 -4.60
C VAL A 81 -13.33 5.30 -5.87
N CYS A 82 -12.56 6.37 -6.09
CA CYS A 82 -12.66 7.28 -7.22
C CYS A 82 -11.83 6.75 -8.40
N THR A 83 -12.45 6.59 -9.56
CA THR A 83 -11.77 6.15 -10.79
C THR A 83 -11.31 7.37 -11.60
N GLY A 84 -10.00 7.44 -11.83
CA GLY A 84 -9.36 8.52 -12.58
C GLY A 84 -8.30 8.01 -13.54
N ARG A 85 -7.59 8.97 -14.15
CA ARG A 85 -6.40 8.77 -14.98
C ARG A 85 -5.46 9.96 -14.82
N GLY A 86 -4.18 9.76 -15.09
CA GLY A 86 -3.18 10.83 -15.00
C GLY A 86 -3.01 11.37 -13.59
N LEU A 87 -3.08 10.49 -12.58
CA LEU A 87 -2.96 10.87 -11.17
C LEU A 87 -1.51 11.17 -10.78
N GLY A 88 -0.53 10.59 -11.48
CA GLY A 88 0.89 10.70 -11.14
C GLY A 88 1.41 9.55 -10.26
N SER A 89 0.53 8.66 -9.80
CA SER A 89 0.80 7.41 -9.09
C SER A 89 -0.28 6.37 -9.46
N SER A 90 -0.14 5.11 -9.03
CA SER A 90 -1.20 4.11 -9.23
C SER A 90 -2.40 4.30 -8.31
N GLY A 91 -2.18 4.87 -7.13
CA GLY A 91 -3.22 5.11 -6.13
C GLY A 91 -2.86 6.29 -5.23
N ILE A 92 -3.90 6.93 -4.68
CA ILE A 92 -3.79 8.03 -3.71
C ILE A 92 -4.92 7.84 -2.70
N THR A 93 -4.60 7.97 -1.41
CA THR A 93 -5.60 8.06 -0.35
C THR A 93 -5.49 9.40 0.35
N ASP A 94 -6.62 10.09 0.57
CA ASP A 94 -6.65 11.33 1.35
C ASP A 94 -7.96 11.49 2.12
N ILE A 95 -7.93 12.40 3.09
CA ILE A 95 -9.03 12.73 3.99
C ILE A 95 -9.97 13.74 3.34
N VAL A 96 -11.28 13.53 3.51
CA VAL A 96 -12.31 14.51 3.20
C VAL A 96 -12.83 15.13 4.50
N ALA A 97 -12.82 16.45 4.57
CA ALA A 97 -13.35 17.24 5.68
C ALA A 97 -14.46 18.18 5.21
N ASP A 98 -15.41 18.46 6.11
CA ASP A 98 -16.45 19.47 5.90
C ASP A 98 -15.81 20.86 5.82
N ALA A 99 -16.09 21.61 4.75
CA ALA A 99 -15.53 22.95 4.55
C ALA A 99 -16.06 23.99 5.57
N VAL A 100 -17.17 23.70 6.26
CA VAL A 100 -17.79 24.65 7.21
C VAL A 100 -17.14 24.57 8.59
N ASP A 101 -16.98 23.37 9.14
CA ASP A 101 -16.49 23.16 10.52
C ASP A 101 -15.19 22.37 10.61
N GLY A 102 -14.64 21.91 9.49
CA GLY A 102 -13.40 21.13 9.43
C GLY A 102 -13.54 19.69 9.92
N ARG A 103 -14.76 19.22 10.20
CA ARG A 103 -14.98 17.85 10.68
C ARG A 103 -14.57 16.84 9.62
N ILE A 104 -13.75 15.87 10.02
CA ILE A 104 -13.40 14.73 9.18
C ILE A 104 -14.63 13.88 8.89
N LEU A 105 -14.88 13.64 7.60
CA LEU A 105 -15.98 12.82 7.10
C LEU A 105 -15.54 11.37 6.84
N GLY A 106 -14.30 11.19 6.42
CA GLY A 106 -13.71 9.88 6.08
C GLY A 106 -12.58 10.04 5.06
N CYS A 107 -12.27 8.96 4.35
CA CYS A 107 -11.20 8.89 3.35
C CYS A 107 -11.77 8.61 1.96
N VAL A 108 -11.11 9.11 0.92
CA VAL A 108 -11.30 8.66 -0.45
C VAL A 108 -10.03 7.96 -0.93
N VAL A 109 -10.23 6.90 -1.70
CA VAL A 109 -9.16 6.23 -2.44
C VAL A 109 -9.33 6.62 -3.90
N LEU A 110 -8.26 7.01 -4.57
CA LEU A 110 -8.25 7.25 -6.00
C LEU A 110 -7.37 6.20 -6.65
N LEU A 111 -7.80 5.70 -7.79
CA LEU A 111 -7.02 4.75 -8.58
C LEU A 111 -6.82 5.28 -9.99
N ASP A 112 -5.60 5.18 -10.48
CA ASP A 112 -5.27 5.49 -11.88
C ASP A 112 -5.55 4.25 -12.74
N MET A 113 -6.61 4.33 -13.54
CA MET A 113 -7.06 3.20 -14.34
C MET A 113 -6.13 2.89 -15.51
N ASP A 114 -5.42 3.89 -16.04
CA ASP A 114 -4.52 3.71 -17.19
C ASP A 114 -3.33 2.81 -16.80
N LEU A 115 -2.92 2.83 -15.53
CA LEU A 115 -1.83 2.00 -14.99
C LEU A 115 -2.24 0.54 -14.68
N LEU A 116 -3.52 0.21 -14.81
CA LEU A 116 -4.07 -1.11 -14.47
C LEU A 116 -4.76 -1.80 -15.65
N GLU A 117 -5.18 -1.04 -16.67
CA GLU A 117 -5.98 -1.55 -17.78
C GLU A 117 -5.33 -2.74 -18.51
N THR A 118 -4.00 -2.70 -18.67
CA THR A 118 -3.22 -3.70 -19.42
C THR A 118 -2.52 -4.73 -18.56
N HIS A 119 -2.68 -4.69 -17.23
CA HIS A 119 -1.91 -5.54 -16.34
C HIS A 119 -2.75 -6.65 -15.68
N THR A 120 -2.14 -7.83 -15.61
CA THR A 120 -2.47 -8.88 -14.63
C THR A 120 -1.79 -8.59 -13.29
N ALA A 121 -2.08 -9.37 -12.25
CA ALA A 121 -1.51 -9.20 -10.91
C ALA A 121 0.03 -9.28 -10.93
N ASN A 122 0.59 -10.33 -11.52
CA ASN A 122 2.04 -10.55 -11.56
C ASN A 122 2.74 -9.51 -12.45
N SER A 123 2.14 -9.15 -13.58
CA SER A 123 2.73 -8.16 -14.49
C SER A 123 2.69 -6.74 -13.91
N TRP A 124 1.62 -6.37 -13.20
CA TRP A 124 1.55 -5.10 -12.47
C TRP A 124 2.59 -5.04 -11.34
N ALA A 125 2.64 -6.07 -10.49
CA ALA A 125 3.60 -6.12 -9.39
C ALA A 125 5.05 -6.09 -9.90
N THR A 126 5.34 -6.84 -10.97
CA THR A 126 6.65 -6.83 -11.63
C THR A 126 7.00 -5.44 -12.15
N TRP A 127 6.06 -4.77 -12.82
CA TRP A 127 6.27 -3.40 -13.30
C TRP A 127 6.56 -2.44 -12.14
N LYS A 128 5.75 -2.48 -11.07
CA LYS A 128 5.94 -1.62 -9.87
C LYS A 128 7.33 -1.80 -9.26
N GLU A 129 7.77 -3.04 -9.02
CA GLU A 129 9.07 -3.31 -8.38
C GLU A 129 10.27 -2.84 -9.24
N ASN A 130 10.12 -2.79 -10.57
CA ASN A 130 11.17 -2.28 -11.46
C ASN A 130 11.13 -0.75 -11.65
N LEU A 131 10.05 -0.06 -11.22
CA LEU A 131 9.90 1.38 -11.42
C LEU A 131 11.11 2.22 -10.97
N PRO A 132 11.79 1.94 -9.85
CA PRO A 132 12.94 2.75 -9.41
C PRO A 132 14.21 2.55 -10.23
N PHE A 133 14.26 1.55 -11.10
CA PHE A 133 15.47 1.09 -11.76
C PHE A 133 15.39 1.27 -13.28
N GLY A 134 16.53 1.49 -13.91
CA GLY A 134 16.65 1.59 -15.36
C GLY A 134 17.98 1.04 -15.88
N GLY A 135 18.04 0.78 -17.18
CA GLY A 135 19.21 0.20 -17.83
C GLY A 135 19.12 -1.32 -18.00
N PRO A 136 20.07 -1.91 -18.76
CA PRO A 136 20.10 -3.35 -19.05
C PRO A 136 20.66 -4.16 -17.86
N GLY A 137 20.62 -5.50 -17.94
CA GLY A 137 21.21 -6.37 -16.92
C GLY A 137 20.18 -6.87 -15.90
N PHE A 138 20.22 -6.33 -14.69
CA PHE A 138 19.35 -6.81 -13.61
C PHE A 138 17.89 -6.35 -13.77
N SER A 139 16.95 -7.21 -13.41
CA SER A 139 15.52 -6.90 -13.33
C SER A 139 14.84 -7.71 -12.24
N LEU A 140 13.64 -7.31 -11.85
CA LEU A 140 12.84 -8.03 -10.86
C LEU A 140 11.66 -8.72 -11.54
N ALA A 141 11.25 -9.86 -11.00
CA ALA A 141 10.02 -10.56 -11.38
C ALA A 141 9.21 -10.88 -10.11
N ALA A 142 7.99 -10.34 -10.02
CA ALA A 142 7.11 -10.51 -8.88
C ALA A 142 6.02 -11.56 -9.17
N THR A 143 5.79 -12.46 -8.22
CA THR A 143 4.67 -13.40 -8.22
C THR A 143 3.75 -13.09 -7.04
N ILE A 144 2.61 -12.46 -7.32
CA ILE A 144 1.56 -12.19 -6.34
C ILE A 144 0.28 -13.01 -6.58
N ALA A 145 0.18 -13.72 -7.71
CA ALA A 145 -0.93 -14.61 -8.01
C ALA A 145 -0.46 -15.91 -8.67
N ALA A 146 -1.17 -17.01 -8.37
CA ALA A 146 -1.00 -18.25 -9.12
C ALA A 146 -1.50 -18.07 -10.56
N PRO A 147 -1.06 -18.87 -11.55
CA PRO A 147 -1.41 -18.65 -12.96
C PRO A 147 -2.91 -18.56 -13.27
N HIS A 148 -3.76 -19.28 -12.52
CA HIS A 148 -5.22 -19.24 -12.71
C HIS A 148 -5.87 -18.00 -12.07
N ASP A 149 -5.17 -17.36 -11.14
CA ASP A 149 -5.61 -16.16 -10.43
C ASP A 149 -4.87 -14.90 -10.93
N ASP A 150 -3.98 -15.01 -11.91
CA ASP A 150 -3.20 -13.89 -12.44
C ASP A 150 -4.08 -12.97 -13.32
N THR A 151 -4.92 -12.18 -12.66
CA THR A 151 -5.97 -11.37 -13.26
C THR A 151 -5.85 -9.92 -12.83
N ARG A 152 -6.47 -9.02 -13.60
CA ARG A 152 -6.55 -7.59 -13.26
C ARG A 152 -7.32 -7.33 -11.96
N ALA A 153 -8.36 -8.11 -11.68
CA ALA A 153 -9.08 -8.03 -10.40
C ALA A 153 -8.17 -8.29 -9.18
N HIS A 154 -7.22 -9.22 -9.29
CA HIS A 154 -6.26 -9.47 -8.21
C HIS A 154 -5.13 -8.42 -8.14
N ALA A 155 -4.75 -7.81 -9.26
CA ALA A 155 -3.89 -6.61 -9.25
C ALA A 155 -4.57 -5.47 -8.49
N LEU A 156 -5.83 -5.18 -8.84
CA LEU A 156 -6.68 -4.18 -8.21
C LEU A 156 -6.87 -4.45 -6.72
N GLN A 157 -7.07 -5.71 -6.33
CA GLN A 157 -7.21 -6.07 -4.93
C GLN A 157 -5.94 -5.77 -4.13
N PHE A 158 -4.76 -6.12 -4.66
CA PHE A 158 -3.50 -5.82 -3.97
C PHE A 158 -3.29 -4.30 -3.83
N LEU A 159 -3.52 -3.54 -4.90
CA LEU A 159 -3.43 -2.08 -4.87
C LEU A 159 -4.43 -1.47 -3.88
N LEU A 160 -5.69 -1.92 -3.90
CA LEU A 160 -6.71 -1.46 -2.95
C LEU A 160 -6.34 -1.79 -1.51
N LEU A 161 -5.71 -2.94 -1.24
CA LEU A 161 -5.24 -3.28 0.10
C LEU A 161 -4.17 -2.30 0.58
N HIS A 162 -3.26 -1.85 -0.30
CA HIS A 162 -2.29 -0.81 0.03
C HIS A 162 -3.01 0.49 0.42
N GLU A 163 -3.91 0.98 -0.44
CA GLU A 163 -4.68 2.20 -0.16
C GLU A 163 -5.54 2.08 1.11
N PHE A 164 -6.09 0.89 1.37
CA PHE A 164 -6.83 0.61 2.60
C PHE A 164 -5.95 0.65 3.83
N GLY A 165 -4.65 0.34 3.73
CA GLY A 165 -3.70 0.62 4.80
C GLY A 165 -3.66 2.09 5.19
N HIS A 166 -3.70 3.02 4.23
CA HIS A 166 -3.82 4.45 4.54
C HIS A 166 -5.19 4.78 5.16
N VAL A 167 -6.29 4.21 4.65
CA VAL A 167 -7.62 4.40 5.25
C VAL A 167 -7.66 3.96 6.72
N VAL A 168 -7.09 2.79 7.04
CA VAL A 168 -7.01 2.28 8.42
C VAL A 168 -6.14 3.18 9.28
N THR A 169 -5.04 3.71 8.73
CA THR A 169 -4.19 4.69 9.42
C THR A 169 -4.96 5.94 9.82
N ALA A 170 -5.90 6.43 8.99
CA ALA A 170 -6.69 7.61 9.32
C ALA A 170 -7.56 7.44 10.58
N GLY A 171 -8.05 6.23 10.82
CA GLY A 171 -8.85 5.89 12.02
C GLY A 171 -8.02 5.41 13.21
N GLY A 172 -6.72 5.16 13.01
CA GLY A 172 -5.83 4.56 14.00
C GLY A 172 -5.13 5.55 14.91
N SER A 173 -4.53 5.02 15.98
CA SER A 173 -3.63 5.75 16.89
C SER A 173 -2.21 5.20 16.90
N PHE A 174 -1.86 4.38 15.90
CA PHE A 174 -0.57 3.69 15.78
C PHE A 174 0.45 4.40 14.88
N LEU A 175 0.01 5.47 14.20
CA LEU A 175 0.82 6.41 13.44
C LEU A 175 0.31 7.84 13.69
N PRO A 176 1.14 8.89 13.51
CA PRO A 176 0.70 10.27 13.51
C PRO A 176 -0.28 10.55 12.37
N ARG A 177 -1.28 11.40 12.59
CA ARG A 177 -2.19 11.84 11.50
C ARG A 177 -1.42 12.64 10.46
N TRP A 178 -1.40 12.19 9.20
CA TRP A 178 -0.59 12.82 8.14
C TRP A 178 -1.06 14.24 7.76
N TRP A 179 -2.25 14.64 8.18
CA TRP A 179 -2.81 15.97 7.94
C TRP A 179 -2.62 16.94 9.12
N GLU A 180 -1.95 16.51 10.19
CA GLU A 180 -1.63 17.32 11.37
C GLU A 180 -0.11 17.32 11.60
N PRO A 181 0.45 18.33 12.29
CA PRO A 181 1.82 18.24 12.78
C PRO A 181 2.00 17.02 13.68
N ALA A 182 2.99 16.18 13.37
CA ALA A 182 3.24 14.97 14.13
C ALA A 182 3.69 15.32 15.57
N PRO A 183 2.98 14.85 16.62
CA PRO A 183 3.36 15.13 17.99
C PRO A 183 4.53 14.24 18.43
N ALA A 184 5.37 14.74 19.33
CA ALA A 184 6.42 13.95 19.98
C ALA A 184 5.80 12.97 21.00
N ALA A 185 5.28 11.85 20.49
CA ALA A 185 4.60 10.82 21.27
C ALA A 185 4.99 9.43 20.76
N PHE A 186 4.72 8.41 21.58
CA PHE A 186 4.84 7.02 21.19
C PHE A 186 3.63 6.61 20.33
N PHE A 187 3.91 5.86 19.27
CA PHE A 187 2.99 5.35 18.28
C PHE A 187 3.32 3.87 18.01
N PRO A 188 2.44 2.93 18.41
CA PRO A 188 2.71 1.49 18.38
C PRO A 188 3.31 0.90 17.09
N PHE A 189 2.93 1.42 15.91
CA PHE A 189 3.51 0.96 14.64
C PHE A 189 4.69 1.80 14.20
N LEU A 190 4.62 3.14 14.33
CA LEU A 190 5.71 4.06 13.97
C LEU A 190 7.03 3.60 14.59
N ASP A 191 7.00 3.35 15.90
CA ASP A 191 8.20 3.15 16.71
C ASP A 191 8.85 1.77 16.49
N LEU A 192 8.25 0.90 15.66
CA LEU A 192 8.85 -0.37 15.26
C LEU A 192 10.10 -0.14 14.39
N SER A 193 9.96 0.71 13.36
CA SER A 193 11.02 0.94 12.36
C SER A 193 11.48 2.38 12.29
N TRP A 194 10.69 3.33 12.79
CA TRP A 194 10.86 4.76 12.56
C TRP A 194 10.92 5.57 13.85
N HIS A 195 11.51 6.75 13.75
CA HIS A 195 11.41 7.80 14.76
C HIS A 195 11.40 9.18 14.10
N MET A 196 11.08 10.21 14.88
CA MET A 196 11.27 11.59 14.45
C MET A 196 12.60 12.13 14.95
N ASN A 197 13.40 12.68 14.05
CA ASN A 197 14.62 13.40 14.45
C ASN A 197 14.31 14.81 14.97
N ALA A 198 15.35 15.52 15.44
CA ALA A 198 15.23 16.88 15.97
C ALA A 198 14.69 17.92 14.95
N ALA A 199 14.72 17.60 13.65
CA ALA A 199 14.16 18.45 12.59
C ALA A 199 12.69 18.08 12.26
N GLY A 200 12.05 17.20 13.03
CA GLY A 200 10.68 16.76 12.80
C GLY A 200 10.50 15.88 11.58
N ARG A 201 11.58 15.25 11.07
CA ARG A 201 11.52 14.33 9.93
C ARG A 201 11.48 12.90 10.42
N PHE A 202 10.64 12.09 9.77
CA PHE A 202 10.68 10.65 9.94
C PHE A 202 11.97 10.09 9.36
N VAL A 203 12.68 9.33 10.19
CA VAL A 203 13.90 8.61 9.83
C VAL A 203 13.81 7.20 10.43
N PRO A 204 14.30 6.18 9.73
CA PRO A 204 14.34 4.84 10.30
C PRO A 204 15.30 4.77 11.49
N TRP A 205 15.09 3.80 12.37
CA TRP A 205 16.11 3.42 13.35
C TRP A 205 17.36 2.90 12.64
N SER A 206 18.53 3.02 13.27
CA SER A 206 19.80 2.58 12.66
C SER A 206 19.84 1.09 12.32
N GLY A 207 19.04 0.26 12.99
CA GLY A 207 18.89 -1.16 12.69
C GLY A 207 17.94 -1.47 11.54
N SER A 208 17.14 -0.49 11.11
CA SER A 208 16.17 -0.63 10.02
C SER A 208 16.62 0.12 8.75
N ASP A 209 17.50 1.13 8.88
CA ASP A 209 18.05 1.87 7.73
C ASP A 209 19.04 1.03 6.90
N PHE A 210 19.15 1.33 5.60
CA PHE A 210 20.06 0.63 4.70
C PHE A 210 20.45 1.49 3.48
N ASP A 211 21.53 1.09 2.82
CA ASP A 211 22.05 1.78 1.64
C ASP A 211 21.00 1.88 0.54
N LEU A 212 20.97 3.03 -0.14
CA LEU A 212 20.03 3.36 -1.23
C LEU A 212 18.55 3.50 -0.82
N ARG A 213 18.14 3.21 0.43
CA ARG A 213 16.74 3.38 0.89
C ARG A 213 16.17 4.76 0.57
N GLY A 214 16.94 5.81 0.84
CA GLY A 214 16.53 7.20 0.57
C GLY A 214 16.68 7.65 -0.88
N ALA A 215 17.19 6.79 -1.77
CA ALA A 215 17.44 7.09 -3.17
C ALA A 215 16.45 6.42 -4.14
N VAL A 216 15.60 5.51 -3.64
CA VAL A 216 14.61 4.79 -4.43
C VAL A 216 13.48 5.74 -4.84
N ASP A 217 13.20 5.86 -6.14
CA ASP A 217 12.20 6.78 -6.69
C ASP A 217 11.24 6.06 -7.66
N PHE A 218 10.11 5.58 -7.12
CA PHE A 218 9.13 4.78 -7.87
C PHE A 218 8.41 5.62 -8.94
N TYR A 219 7.85 6.77 -8.57
CA TYR A 219 6.99 7.55 -9.48
C TYR A 219 7.66 8.83 -10.02
N GLY A 220 8.85 9.19 -9.54
CA GLY A 220 9.65 10.28 -10.10
C GLY A 220 10.60 9.84 -11.21
N THR A 221 11.53 10.74 -11.54
CA THR A 221 12.44 10.60 -12.69
C THR A 221 13.85 10.13 -12.31
N ASN A 222 14.15 10.02 -11.02
CA ASN A 222 15.49 9.67 -10.53
C ASN A 222 15.69 8.15 -10.50
N LYS A 223 15.83 7.54 -11.68
CA LYS A 223 16.03 6.09 -11.79
C LYS A 223 17.45 5.70 -11.43
N LEU A 224 17.59 4.74 -10.53
CA LEU A 224 18.86 4.08 -10.25
C LEU A 224 19.22 3.16 -11.41
N HIS A 225 20.52 2.95 -11.64
CA HIS A 225 20.94 1.93 -12.60
C HIS A 225 20.58 0.53 -12.07
N SER A 226 20.31 -0.43 -12.97
CA SER A 226 19.81 -1.77 -12.64
C SER A 226 20.71 -2.56 -11.68
N ASP A 227 22.02 -2.34 -11.70
CA ASP A 227 22.98 -2.94 -10.77
C ASP A 227 22.70 -2.60 -9.29
N ALA A 228 22.03 -1.47 -9.04
CA ALA A 228 21.58 -1.06 -7.72
C ALA A 228 20.53 -2.01 -7.12
N ILE A 229 19.83 -2.83 -7.93
CA ILE A 229 18.86 -3.82 -7.46
C ILE A 229 19.51 -4.74 -6.42
N VAL A 230 20.73 -5.21 -6.69
CA VAL A 230 21.42 -6.16 -5.79
C VAL A 230 21.69 -5.50 -4.43
N THR A 231 22.21 -4.27 -4.41
CA THR A 231 22.47 -3.53 -3.17
C THR A 231 21.19 -3.17 -2.43
N ALA A 232 20.19 -2.64 -3.12
CA ALA A 232 18.95 -2.18 -2.52
C ALA A 232 18.18 -3.34 -1.85
N TYR A 233 18.06 -4.49 -2.54
CA TYR A 233 17.34 -5.64 -1.98
C TYR A 233 18.13 -6.41 -0.92
N ALA A 234 19.47 -6.44 -1.00
CA ALA A 234 20.28 -6.96 0.11
C ALA A 234 20.10 -6.10 1.38
N GLY A 235 20.04 -4.77 1.22
CA GLY A 235 19.70 -3.86 2.32
C GLY A 235 18.30 -4.09 2.87
N LEU A 236 17.31 -4.27 1.99
CA LEU A 236 15.94 -4.59 2.38
C LEU A 236 15.86 -5.87 3.21
N GLU A 237 16.52 -6.96 2.80
CA GLU A 237 16.54 -8.22 3.56
C GLU A 237 17.23 -8.09 4.93
N GLY A 238 18.15 -7.13 5.07
CA GLY A 238 18.77 -6.77 6.35
C GLY A 238 17.91 -5.88 7.26
N SER A 239 16.76 -5.39 6.78
CA SER A 239 15.85 -4.47 7.49
C SER A 239 14.55 -5.14 7.92
N ASP A 240 13.74 -4.42 8.70
CA ASP A 240 12.38 -4.82 9.07
C ASP A 240 11.30 -4.36 8.08
N PHE A 241 11.68 -3.79 6.92
CA PHE A 241 10.71 -3.30 5.93
C PHE A 241 10.19 -4.42 5.01
N PRO A 242 8.88 -4.40 4.65
CA PRO A 242 8.27 -5.44 3.82
C PRO A 242 8.66 -5.33 2.34
N SER A 243 8.94 -4.13 1.85
CA SER A 243 9.26 -3.81 0.45
C SER A 243 10.10 -2.53 0.37
N LEU A 244 10.74 -2.28 -0.77
CA LEU A 244 11.46 -1.01 -0.99
C LEU A 244 10.51 0.19 -0.95
N TYR A 245 9.27 0.04 -1.45
CA TYR A 245 8.27 1.09 -1.39
C TYR A 245 7.88 1.42 0.06
N GLY A 246 7.68 0.39 0.90
CA GLY A 246 7.38 0.55 2.32
C GLY A 246 8.53 1.16 3.12
N ALA A 247 9.77 1.05 2.64
CA ALA A 247 10.93 1.65 3.29
C ALA A 247 11.09 3.16 3.02
N THR A 248 10.20 3.77 2.24
CA THR A 248 10.30 5.19 1.87
C THR A 248 9.80 6.13 2.99
N ASN A 249 8.72 5.78 3.67
CA ASN A 249 8.15 6.54 4.79
C ASN A 249 7.24 5.67 5.69
N PRO A 250 6.89 6.13 6.90
CA PRO A 250 6.09 5.32 7.85
C PRO A 250 4.68 4.95 7.38
N TYR A 251 4.05 5.78 6.55
CA TYR A 251 2.70 5.55 6.07
C TYR A 251 2.68 4.44 5.02
N ASP A 252 3.65 4.47 4.10
CA ASP A 252 3.84 3.40 3.12
C ASP A 252 4.38 2.11 3.76
N ASP A 253 5.20 2.19 4.82
CA ASP A 253 5.60 1.02 5.61
C ASP A 253 4.36 0.29 6.14
N PHE A 254 3.46 1.03 6.78
CA PHE A 254 2.21 0.45 7.26
C PHE A 254 1.34 -0.09 6.12
N ALA A 255 1.15 0.68 5.05
CA ALA A 255 0.30 0.29 3.94
C ALA A 255 0.81 -0.97 3.23
N GLU A 256 2.12 -1.08 3.00
CA GLU A 256 2.75 -2.26 2.42
C GLU A 256 2.71 -3.46 3.37
N CYS A 257 2.89 -3.24 4.69
CA CYS A 257 2.69 -4.30 5.66
C CYS A 257 1.25 -4.80 5.66
N PHE A 258 0.27 -3.90 5.74
CA PHE A 258 -1.16 -4.26 5.73
C PHE A 258 -1.52 -5.02 4.45
N ALA A 259 -1.10 -4.51 3.29
CA ALA A 259 -1.40 -5.13 2.01
C ALA A 259 -0.78 -6.51 1.86
N SER A 260 0.53 -6.62 2.07
CA SER A 260 1.24 -7.89 1.92
C SER A 260 0.81 -8.92 2.97
N TYR A 261 0.49 -8.49 4.20
CA TYR A 261 0.02 -9.38 5.25
C TYR A 261 -1.36 -9.94 4.91
N VAL A 262 -2.33 -9.09 4.57
CA VAL A 262 -3.67 -9.56 4.18
C VAL A 262 -3.57 -10.45 2.94
N HIS A 263 -2.78 -10.06 1.95
CA HIS A 263 -2.61 -10.82 0.71
C HIS A 263 -2.00 -12.20 0.95
N SER A 264 -0.89 -12.29 1.69
CA SER A 264 -0.19 -13.56 1.87
C SER A 264 -0.70 -14.41 3.04
N GLU A 265 -0.93 -13.80 4.19
CA GLU A 265 -1.24 -14.54 5.42
C GLU A 265 -2.74 -14.80 5.55
N LEU A 266 -3.61 -13.82 5.26
CA LEU A 266 -5.06 -14.03 5.35
C LEU A 266 -5.68 -14.66 4.11
N LEU A 267 -5.26 -14.24 2.91
CA LEU A 267 -5.78 -14.76 1.64
C LEU A 267 -4.98 -15.96 1.12
N GLY A 268 -3.84 -16.30 1.74
CA GLY A 268 -3.02 -17.46 1.38
C GLY A 268 -2.34 -17.35 0.01
N ARG A 269 -2.17 -16.13 -0.51
CA ARG A 269 -1.67 -15.91 -1.87
C ARG A 269 -0.16 -15.84 -1.94
N PRO A 270 0.44 -16.22 -3.08
CA PRO A 270 1.88 -16.09 -3.25
C PRO A 270 2.29 -14.62 -3.13
N TYR A 271 3.48 -14.41 -2.59
CA TYR A 271 4.20 -13.15 -2.65
C TYR A 271 5.68 -13.51 -2.67
N ALA A 272 6.26 -13.45 -3.86
CA ALA A 272 7.65 -13.79 -4.09
C ALA A 272 8.25 -12.79 -5.09
N LEU A 273 9.50 -12.42 -4.85
CA LEU A 273 10.24 -11.55 -5.74
C LEU A 273 11.54 -12.24 -6.12
N ARG A 274 11.86 -12.20 -7.42
CA ARG A 274 13.03 -12.84 -7.99
C ARG A 274 13.87 -11.80 -8.70
N VAL A 275 15.18 -11.86 -8.50
CA VAL A 275 16.17 -11.08 -9.23
C VAL A 275 16.64 -11.89 -10.43
N ASP A 276 16.55 -11.30 -11.61
CA ASP A 276 17.02 -11.85 -12.87
C ASP A 276 18.18 -11.00 -13.38
N TYR A 277 19.11 -11.60 -14.13
CA TYR A 277 20.15 -10.92 -14.89
C TYR A 277 20.06 -11.38 -16.34
N ASP A 278 19.82 -10.44 -17.27
CA ASP A 278 19.57 -10.72 -18.68
C ASP A 278 18.50 -11.83 -18.89
N GLY A 279 17.44 -11.79 -18.08
CA GLY A 279 16.33 -12.74 -18.11
C GLY A 279 16.62 -14.10 -17.47
N VAL A 280 17.81 -14.31 -16.92
CA VAL A 280 18.20 -15.55 -16.22
C VAL A 280 18.04 -15.35 -14.70
N PRO A 281 17.26 -16.20 -14.01
CA PRO A 281 17.13 -16.17 -12.56
C PRO A 281 18.46 -16.24 -11.82
N GLN A 282 18.68 -15.29 -10.90
CA GLN A 282 19.88 -15.23 -10.05
C GLN A 282 19.57 -15.56 -8.59
N ALA A 283 18.49 -14.99 -8.06
CA ALA A 283 18.08 -15.18 -6.66
C ALA A 283 16.57 -15.01 -6.49
N THR A 284 16.01 -15.66 -5.48
CA THR A 284 14.66 -15.40 -4.97
C THR A 284 14.79 -14.82 -3.58
N LEU A 285 14.13 -13.70 -3.35
CA LEU A 285 14.17 -12.96 -2.09
C LEU A 285 13.38 -13.69 -1.00
N GLU A 286 13.81 -13.56 0.24
CA GLU A 286 13.13 -14.13 1.40
C GLU A 286 11.71 -13.56 1.53
N ARG A 287 10.75 -14.45 1.83
CA ARG A 287 9.37 -14.04 2.12
C ARG A 287 9.34 -13.32 3.46
N PHE A 288 9.03 -12.03 3.45
CA PHE A 288 9.02 -11.18 4.65
C PHE A 288 8.27 -11.81 5.83
N TRP A 289 7.02 -12.24 5.63
CA TRP A 289 6.19 -12.85 6.68
C TRP A 289 6.60 -14.27 7.11
N ALA A 290 7.61 -14.87 6.47
CA ALA A 290 8.24 -16.10 6.96
C ALA A 290 9.53 -15.82 7.75
N SER A 291 10.11 -14.63 7.57
CA SER A 291 11.38 -14.22 8.18
C SER A 291 11.21 -13.78 9.64
N PRO A 292 12.22 -14.00 10.50
CA PRO A 292 12.26 -13.39 11.84
C PRO A 292 12.18 -11.86 11.83
N ARG A 293 12.67 -11.21 10.75
CA ARG A 293 12.68 -9.74 10.64
C ARG A 293 11.28 -9.11 10.61
N SER A 294 10.24 -9.90 10.37
CA SER A 294 8.85 -9.42 10.41
C SER A 294 8.18 -9.57 11.78
N GLU A 295 8.83 -10.12 12.81
CA GLU A 295 8.15 -10.59 14.03
C GLU A 295 7.26 -9.52 14.69
N ALA A 296 7.81 -8.34 14.94
CA ALA A 296 7.08 -7.26 15.59
C ALA A 296 5.90 -6.75 14.73
N LYS A 297 6.12 -6.56 13.43
CA LYS A 297 5.08 -6.15 12.48
C LYS A 297 4.00 -7.23 12.32
N ARG A 298 4.38 -8.51 12.36
CA ARG A 298 3.44 -9.64 12.29
C ARG A 298 2.56 -9.68 13.54
N ALA A 299 3.14 -9.48 14.72
CA ALA A 299 2.39 -9.39 15.96
C ALA A 299 1.38 -8.22 15.91
N PHE A 300 1.82 -7.06 15.43
CA PHE A 300 0.95 -5.91 15.24
C PHE A 300 -0.22 -6.20 14.29
N MET A 301 0.06 -6.79 13.11
CA MET A 301 -0.98 -7.10 12.12
C MET A 301 -2.01 -8.10 12.64
N ARG A 302 -1.56 -9.13 13.38
CA ARG A 302 -2.46 -10.11 14.02
C ARG A 302 -3.40 -9.45 15.01
N GLU A 303 -2.88 -8.56 15.85
CA GLU A 303 -3.70 -7.81 16.81
C GLU A 303 -4.71 -6.92 16.08
N LEU A 304 -4.26 -6.13 15.11
CA LEU A 304 -5.09 -5.22 14.33
C LEU A 304 -6.24 -5.94 13.60
N LEU A 305 -5.95 -7.10 13.01
CA LEU A 305 -6.89 -7.88 12.20
C LEU A 305 -7.70 -8.90 13.02
N GLY A 306 -7.54 -8.90 14.35
CA GLY A 306 -8.29 -9.77 15.26
C GLY A 306 -7.92 -11.25 15.16
N GLU A 307 -6.74 -11.58 14.66
CA GLU A 307 -6.21 -12.94 14.68
C GLU A 307 -5.74 -13.29 16.09
N THR A 308 -6.63 -13.95 16.84
CA THR A 308 -6.25 -14.53 18.13
C THR A 308 -5.09 -15.49 17.88
N ALA A 309 -3.96 -15.30 18.59
CA ALA A 309 -2.81 -16.18 18.49
C ALA A 309 -3.25 -17.63 18.70
N VAL A 310 -3.29 -18.42 17.63
CA VAL A 310 -3.29 -19.88 17.75
C VAL A 310 -1.90 -20.20 18.24
N VAL A 311 -1.75 -20.28 19.57
CA VAL A 311 -0.61 -20.93 20.19
C VAL A 311 -0.69 -22.36 19.69
N ALA A 312 0.11 -22.68 18.67
CA ALA A 312 0.39 -24.05 18.33
C ALA A 312 1.01 -24.66 19.59
N ASN A 313 0.21 -25.45 20.32
CA ASN A 313 0.75 -26.34 21.32
C ASN A 313 1.61 -27.33 20.53
N ASP A 314 2.91 -27.06 20.48
CA ASP A 314 3.91 -28.08 20.21
C ASP A 314 3.63 -29.21 21.20
N GLU A 315 3.07 -30.31 20.68
CA GLU A 315 3.05 -31.58 21.35
C GLU A 315 4.49 -31.96 21.67
N LYS A 316 4.92 -31.58 22.88
CA LYS A 316 6.09 -32.16 23.51
C LYS A 316 5.87 -33.67 23.56
N LYS A 317 6.54 -34.37 22.63
CA LYS A 317 6.83 -35.79 22.70
C LYS A 317 7.31 -36.13 24.11
N PHE A 318 6.44 -36.70 24.92
CA PHE A 318 6.87 -37.55 26.02
C PHE A 318 7.14 -38.93 25.45
N VAL A 319 8.41 -39.18 25.16
CA VAL A 319 8.95 -40.53 25.09
C VAL A 319 9.03 -41.02 26.53
N ALA A 320 8.19 -42.00 26.88
CA ALA A 320 8.37 -42.80 28.08
C ALA A 320 8.88 -44.18 27.66
N ALA A 321 9.93 -44.61 28.35
CA ALA A 321 10.59 -45.91 28.25
C ALA A 321 9.70 -47.07 28.72
#